data_AF-A0A432JNV2-F1
#
_entry.id   AF-A0A432JNV2-F1
#
_cell.length_a   1.000
_cell.length_b   1.000
_cell.length_c   1.000
_cell.angle_alpha   90.00
_cell.angle_beta   90.00
_cell.angle_gamma   90.00
#
_symmetry.space_group_name_H-M   'P 1'
#
loop_
_entity.id
_entity.type
_entity.pdbx_description
1 polymer ?
#
loop_
_entity_poly.entity_id
_entity_poly.type
_entity_poly.pdbx_seq_one_letter_code
_entity_poly.pdbx_strand_id
1 'polypeptide(L)'
;MINRYTGRIGDLQLQRLEATHIQSVYAEMIDQKLSATTVVQLHRILHKALNTAVKQGILKRNVADATNPPAPVKREMRVWDKASRTKFFQAIQDHKYSDLLRFTMATGLRRGEVCGLKWEYVDFIEHQ
;
A
#
# COMPACT_ATOMS: atom_id res chain seq x y z
N MET A 1 4.19 -1.02 -10.71
CA MET A 1 3.03 -0.10 -10.54
C MET A 1 3.10 1.06 -11.54
N ILE A 2 4.23 1.77 -11.62
CA ILE A 2 4.43 2.90 -12.55
C ILE A 2 4.21 2.47 -14.01
N ASN A 3 5.04 1.54 -14.53
CA ASN A 3 4.97 1.07 -15.93
C ASN A 3 3.60 0.49 -16.35
N ARG A 4 2.79 0.05 -15.38
CA ARG A 4 1.47 -0.54 -15.67
C ARG A 4 0.43 0.51 -16.08
N TYR A 5 0.53 1.73 -15.54
CA TYR A 5 -0.51 2.75 -15.69
C TYR A 5 -0.01 4.04 -16.35
N THR A 6 1.31 4.24 -16.44
CA THR A 6 1.89 5.44 -17.05
C THR A 6 2.24 5.27 -18.52
N GLY A 7 1.84 4.18 -19.19
CA GLY A 7 2.23 3.91 -20.58
C GLY A 7 1.97 5.07 -21.53
N ARG A 8 0.80 5.72 -21.43
CA ARG A 8 0.43 6.89 -22.27
C ARG A 8 1.26 8.15 -22.05
N ILE A 9 1.87 8.28 -20.87
CA ILE A 9 2.71 9.43 -20.51
C ILE A 9 4.19 9.07 -20.42
N GLY A 10 4.53 7.80 -20.60
CA GLY A 10 5.88 7.26 -20.42
C GLY A 10 6.85 7.70 -21.51
N ASP A 11 6.35 7.87 -22.73
CA ASP A 11 7.15 8.29 -23.88
C ASP A 11 7.17 9.81 -24.09
N LEU A 12 6.40 10.55 -23.28
CA LEU A 12 6.36 12.01 -23.38
C LEU A 12 7.60 12.63 -22.75
N GLN A 13 8.19 13.60 -23.45
CA GLN A 13 9.20 14.47 -22.86
C GLN A 13 8.61 15.17 -21.63
N LEU A 14 9.38 15.20 -20.55
CA LEU A 14 8.91 15.72 -19.27
C LEU A 14 8.44 17.19 -19.35
N GLN A 15 9.09 17.98 -20.21
CA GLN A 15 8.73 19.39 -20.46
C GLN A 15 7.39 19.56 -21.19
N ARG A 16 6.90 18.52 -21.88
CA ARG A 16 5.62 18.49 -22.58
C ARG A 16 4.50 17.84 -21.76
N LEU A 17 4.83 17.36 -20.55
CA LEU A 17 3.84 16.77 -19.67
C LEU A 17 2.90 17.87 -19.15
N GLU A 18 1.60 17.60 -19.21
CA GLU A 18 0.56 18.54 -18.78
C GLU A 18 -0.38 17.85 -17.79
N ALA A 19 -1.14 18.65 -17.04
CA ALA A 19 -2.11 18.13 -16.08
C ALA A 19 -3.19 17.27 -16.75
N THR A 20 -3.60 17.62 -17.97
CA THR A 20 -4.57 16.88 -18.80
C THR A 20 -4.12 15.44 -19.06
N HIS A 21 -2.83 15.25 -19.38
CA HIS A 21 -2.24 13.93 -19.58
C HIS A 21 -2.35 13.08 -18.31
N ILE A 22 -2.01 13.64 -17.14
CA ILE A 22 -2.10 12.93 -15.86
C ILE A 22 -3.57 12.65 -15.48
N GLN A 23 -4.47 13.60 -15.70
CA GLN A 23 -5.89 13.44 -15.40
C GLN A 23 -6.53 12.33 -16.26
N SER A 24 -6.10 12.20 -17.52
CA SER A 24 -6.56 11.11 -18.41
C SER A 24 -6.18 9.73 -17.87
N VAL A 25 -4.99 9.59 -17.28
CA VAL A 25 -4.56 8.35 -16.62
C VAL A 25 -5.45 8.05 -15.41
N TYR A 26 -5.81 9.06 -14.61
CA TYR A 26 -6.71 8.85 -13.47
C TYR A 26 -8.12 8.41 -13.93
N ALA A 27 -8.65 9.04 -14.98
CA ALA A 27 -9.95 8.67 -15.55
C ALA A 27 -9.95 7.22 -16.05
N GLU A 28 -8.89 6.80 -16.76
CA GLU A 28 -8.74 5.43 -17.25
C GLU A 28 -8.64 4.41 -16.11
N MET A 29 -7.89 4.72 -15.06
CA MET A 29 -7.80 3.85 -13.87
C MET A 29 -9.16 3.67 -13.18
N ILE A 30 -9.97 4.73 -13.15
CA ILE A 30 -11.33 4.69 -12.58
C ILE A 30 -12.25 3.85 -13.47
N ASP A 31 -12.16 4.00 -14.79
CA ASP A 31 -12.92 3.22 -15.77
C ASP A 31 -12.60 1.71 -15.68
N GLN A 32 -11.33 1.39 -15.42
CA GLN A 32 -10.86 0.03 -15.12
C GLN A 32 -11.30 -0.49 -13.72
N LYS A 33 -12.16 0.25 -13.00
CA LYS A 33 -12.69 -0.08 -11.67
C LYS A 33 -11.61 -0.25 -10.60
N LEU A 34 -10.47 0.44 -10.74
CA LEU A 34 -9.47 0.48 -9.67
C LEU A 34 -9.98 1.30 -8.49
N SER A 35 -9.51 0.94 -7.29
CA SER A 35 -9.87 1.67 -6.08
C SER A 35 -9.29 3.08 -6.09
N ALA A 36 -10.01 4.04 -5.50
CA ALA A 36 -9.52 5.41 -5.32
C ALA A 36 -8.15 5.46 -4.62
N THR A 37 -7.91 4.56 -3.65
CA THR A 37 -6.62 4.40 -2.98
C THR A 37 -5.48 4.12 -3.97
N THR A 38 -5.72 3.30 -4.98
CA THR A 38 -4.72 2.96 -6.00
C THR A 38 -4.39 4.17 -6.86
N VAL A 39 -5.40 4.93 -7.28
CA VAL A 39 -5.22 6.17 -8.07
C VAL A 39 -4.45 7.22 -7.26
N VAL A 40 -4.83 7.42 -5.99
CA VAL A 40 -4.12 8.34 -5.08
C VAL A 40 -2.68 7.91 -4.86
N GLN A 41 -2.41 6.61 -4.76
CA GLN A 41 -1.04 6.12 -4.63
C GLN A 41 -0.20 6.41 -5.86
N LEU A 42 -0.75 6.22 -7.07
CA LEU A 42 -0.08 6.63 -8.30
C LEU A 42 0.18 8.14 -8.32
N HIS A 43 -0.83 8.95 -7.97
CA HIS A 43 -0.69 10.41 -7.87
C HIS A 43 0.47 10.80 -6.95
N ARG A 44 0.56 10.22 -5.75
CA ARG A 44 1.66 10.48 -4.80
C ARG A 44 3.03 10.14 -5.37
N ILE A 45 3.13 9.04 -6.12
CA ILE A 45 4.39 8.63 -6.77
C ILE A 45 4.77 9.63 -7.86
N LEU A 46 3.84 9.98 -8.75
CA LEU A 46 4.06 10.95 -9.82
C LEU A 46 4.43 12.31 -9.26
N HIS A 47 3.68 12.79 -8.27
CA HIS A 47 3.91 14.06 -7.60
C HIS A 47 5.32 14.12 -6.99
N LYS A 48 5.75 13.06 -6.29
CA LYS A 48 7.10 12.96 -5.72
C LYS A 48 8.18 12.98 -6.82
N ALA A 49 7.99 12.24 -7.90
CA ALA A 49 8.93 12.18 -9.01
C ALA A 49 9.07 13.54 -9.71
N LEU A 50 7.95 14.21 -10.01
CA LEU A 50 7.92 15.53 -10.63
C LEU A 50 8.52 16.61 -9.72
N ASN A 51 8.29 16.53 -8.40
CA ASN A 51 8.96 17.39 -7.44
C ASN A 51 10.48 17.23 -7.43
N THR A 52 10.99 16.00 -7.60
CA THR A 52 12.43 15.79 -7.77
C THR A 52 12.96 16.49 -9.03
N ALA A 53 12.23 16.39 -10.15
CA ALA A 53 12.61 17.07 -11.38
C ALA A 53 12.58 18.60 -11.25
N VAL A 54 11.64 19.16 -10.47
CA VAL A 54 11.63 20.59 -10.14
C VAL A 54 12.85 20.98 -9.30
N LYS A 55 13.17 20.20 -8.26
CA LYS A 55 14.36 20.45 -7.41
C LYS A 55 15.67 20.40 -8.20
N GLN A 56 15.73 19.58 -9.25
CA GLN A 56 16.88 19.47 -10.14
C GLN A 56 16.91 20.54 -11.25
N GLY A 57 15.92 21.44 -11.30
CA GLY A 57 15.84 22.48 -12.32
C GLY A 57 15.40 22.00 -13.71
N ILE A 58 14.99 20.73 -13.84
CA ILE A 58 14.51 20.14 -15.11
C ILE A 58 13.12 20.70 -15.47
N LEU A 59 12.26 20.84 -14.44
CA LEU A 59 10.94 21.42 -14.56
C LEU A 59 10.85 22.73 -13.78
N LYS A 60 10.10 23.70 -14.30
CA LYS A 60 9.82 24.96 -13.60
C LYS A 60 8.77 24.80 -12.49
N ARG A 61 7.85 23.83 -12.64
CA ARG A 61 6.77 23.55 -11.69
C ARG A 61 6.35 22.09 -11.77
N ASN A 62 5.71 21.60 -10.70
CA ASN A 62 5.15 20.27 -10.68
C ASN A 62 3.74 20.29 -11.29
N VAL A 63 3.58 19.68 -12.46
CA VAL A 63 2.29 19.66 -13.17
C VAL A 63 1.23 18.81 -12.47
N ALA A 64 1.61 17.92 -11.56
CA ALA A 64 0.65 17.15 -10.76
C ALA A 64 -0.10 18.02 -9.74
N ASP A 65 0.41 19.21 -9.38
CA ASP A 65 -0.31 20.14 -8.49
C ASP A 65 -1.61 20.68 -9.12
N ALA A 66 -1.68 20.70 -10.45
CA ALA A 66 -2.85 21.12 -11.21
C ALA A 66 -3.79 19.95 -11.58
N THR A 67 -3.67 18.81 -10.90
CA THR A 67 -4.50 17.62 -11.12
C THR A 67 -5.42 17.37 -9.94
N ASN A 68 -6.53 16.66 -10.18
CA ASN A 68 -7.52 16.37 -9.14
C ASN A 68 -7.70 14.84 -8.99
N PRO A 69 -6.86 14.16 -8.19
CA PRO A 69 -7.05 12.74 -7.90
C PRO A 69 -8.32 12.50 -7.08
N PRO A 70 -8.91 11.29 -7.12
CA PRO A 70 -10.10 10.97 -6.34
C PRO A 70 -9.82 11.06 -4.84
N ALA A 71 -10.84 11.37 -4.06
CA ALA A 71 -10.72 11.44 -2.61
C ALA A 71 -10.37 10.06 -2.02
N PRO A 72 -9.44 9.98 -1.06
CA PRO A 72 -9.14 8.71 -0.39
C PRO A 72 -10.34 8.27 0.45
N VAL A 73 -10.83 7.07 0.16
CA VAL A 73 -11.88 6.43 0.97
C VAL A 73 -11.25 5.87 2.23
N LYS A 74 -11.62 6.42 3.40
CA LYS A 74 -11.27 5.82 4.69
C LYS A 74 -12.07 4.54 4.86
N ARG A 75 -11.38 3.40 4.89
CA ARG A 75 -11.97 2.13 5.29
C ARG A 75 -11.76 1.95 6.78
N GLU A 76 -12.85 1.74 7.50
CA GLU A 76 -12.78 1.36 8.90
C GLU A 76 -12.28 -0.09 9.00
N MET A 77 -11.21 -0.30 9.75
CA MET A 77 -10.69 -1.63 9.98
C MET A 77 -11.57 -2.31 11.02
N ARG A 78 -12.24 -3.40 10.63
CA ARG A 78 -13.01 -4.21 11.59
C ARG A 78 -12.03 -5.02 12.44
N VAL A 79 -11.99 -4.70 13.72
CA VAL A 79 -11.20 -5.43 14.72
C VAL A 79 -12.08 -6.49 15.38
N TRP A 80 -11.51 -7.65 15.69
CA TRP A 80 -12.24 -8.71 16.36
C TRP A 80 -12.45 -8.39 17.84
N ASP A 81 -13.68 -8.60 18.31
CA ASP A 81 -13.99 -8.58 19.73
C ASP A 81 -13.49 -9.87 20.43
N LYS A 82 -13.68 -9.94 21.75
CA LYS A 82 -13.27 -11.11 22.54
C LYS A 82 -13.99 -12.39 22.08
N ALA A 83 -15.30 -12.31 21.80
CA ALA A 83 -16.10 -13.46 21.41
C ALA A 83 -15.64 -14.06 20.06
N SER A 84 -15.36 -13.20 19.08
CA SER A 84 -14.86 -13.58 17.75
C SER A 84 -13.48 -14.22 17.84
N ARG A 85 -12.59 -13.69 18.71
CA ARG A 85 -11.29 -14.30 18.98
C ARG A 85 -11.41 -15.69 19.59
N THR A 86 -12.29 -15.87 20.58
CA THR A 86 -12.55 -17.19 21.18
C THR A 86 -13.07 -18.18 20.14
N LYS A 87 -14.06 -17.78 19.33
CA LYS A 87 -14.59 -18.61 18.24
C LYS A 87 -13.51 -19.00 17.23
N PHE A 88 -12.64 -18.06 16.86
CA PHE A 88 -11.51 -18.33 15.99
C PHE A 88 -10.56 -19.36 16.60
N PHE A 89 -10.15 -19.20 17.86
CA PHE A 89 -9.27 -20.15 18.53
C PHE A 89 -9.85 -21.55 18.67
N GLN A 90 -11.17 -21.68 18.83
CA GLN A 90 -11.86 -22.97 18.80
C GLN A 90 -11.82 -23.58 17.39
N ALA A 91 -12.08 -22.78 16.35
CA ALA A 91 -12.12 -23.27 14.97
C ALA A 91 -10.75 -23.74 14.43
N ILE A 92 -9.65 -23.22 14.97
CA ILE A 92 -8.29 -23.59 14.52
C ILE A 92 -7.63 -24.68 15.38
N GLN A 93 -8.32 -25.28 16.36
CA GLN A 93 -7.70 -26.24 17.28
C GLN A 93 -6.96 -27.37 16.54
N ASP A 94 -7.63 -28.02 15.59
CA ASP A 94 -7.06 -29.13 14.82
C ASP A 94 -6.39 -28.70 13.49
N HIS A 95 -6.21 -27.38 13.29
CA HIS A 95 -5.60 -26.86 12.07
C HIS A 95 -4.08 -26.94 12.14
N LYS A 96 -3.42 -27.38 11.06
CA LYS A 96 -1.94 -27.49 10.96
C LYS A 96 -1.14 -26.21 11.29
N TYR A 97 -1.80 -25.04 11.29
CA TYR A 97 -1.19 -23.75 11.64
C TYR A 97 -1.71 -23.18 12.97
N SER A 98 -2.30 -24.00 13.85
CA SER A 98 -2.90 -23.53 15.11
C SER A 98 -1.91 -22.72 15.94
N ASP A 99 -0.72 -23.28 16.20
CA ASP A 99 0.32 -22.64 17.03
C ASP A 99 0.82 -21.35 16.40
N LEU A 100 1.04 -21.35 15.08
CA LEU A 100 1.48 -20.16 14.34
C LEU A 100 0.46 -19.02 14.44
N LEU A 101 -0.83 -19.32 14.27
CA LEU A 101 -1.91 -18.35 14.34
C LEU A 101 -2.10 -17.83 15.77
N ARG A 102 -1.99 -18.70 16.78
CA ARG A 102 -2.00 -18.32 18.20
C ARG A 102 -0.84 -17.41 18.56
N PHE A 103 0.37 -17.80 18.15
CA PHE A 103 1.59 -17.03 18.38
C PHE A 103 1.50 -15.63 17.73
N THR A 104 1.04 -15.57 16.48
CA THR A 104 0.87 -14.29 15.77
C THR A 104 -0.16 -13.39 16.46
N MET A 105 -1.28 -13.96 16.94
CA MET A 105 -2.31 -13.22 17.67
C MET A 105 -1.84 -12.74 19.04
N ALA A 106 -0.97 -13.49 19.71
CA ALA A 106 -0.43 -13.14 21.02
C ALA A 106 0.66 -12.06 20.95
N THR A 107 1.51 -12.11 19.92
CA THR A 107 2.66 -11.21 19.75
C THR A 107 2.35 -9.99 18.89
N GLY A 108 1.32 -10.04 18.06
CA GLY A 108 0.97 -8.96 17.14
C GLY A 108 1.92 -8.79 15.96
N LEU A 109 2.78 -9.78 15.71
CA LEU A 109 3.75 -9.75 14.61
C LEU A 109 3.05 -9.65 13.26
N ARG A 110 3.62 -8.86 12.34
CA ARG A 110 3.18 -8.84 10.94
C ARG A 110 3.53 -10.17 10.28
N ARG A 111 2.73 -10.57 9.29
CA ARG A 111 2.97 -11.80 8.52
C ARG A 111 4.41 -11.96 8.04
N GLY A 112 5.05 -10.88 7.58
CA GLY A 112 6.46 -10.91 7.14
C GLY A 112 7.45 -11.14 8.27
N GLU A 113 7.17 -10.63 9.48
CA GLU A 113 8.01 -10.82 10.66
C GLU A 113 7.92 -12.28 11.13
N VAL A 114 6.70 -12.84 11.19
CA VAL A 114 6.49 -14.26 11.52
C VAL A 114 7.17 -15.19 10.51
N CYS A 115 7.02 -14.91 9.21
CA CYS A 115 7.67 -15.72 8.18
C CYS A 115 9.21 -15.61 8.18
N GLY A 116 9.76 -14.52 8.72
CA GLY A 116 11.20 -14.29 8.83
C GLY A 116 11.79 -14.68 10.18
N LEU A 117 10.96 -15.15 11.13
CA LEU A 117 11.41 -15.51 12.47
C LEU A 117 12.30 -16.76 12.41
N LYS A 118 13.50 -16.63 12.98
CA LYS A 118 14.49 -17.71 13.11
C LYS A 118 14.69 -18.04 14.59
N TRP A 119 15.11 -19.27 14.86
CA TRP A 119 15.38 -19.74 16.22
C TRP A 119 16.44 -18.91 16.96
N GLU A 120 17.42 -18.33 16.26
CA GLU A 120 18.41 -17.42 16.85
C GLU A 120 17.81 -16.16 17.49
N TYR A 121 16.57 -15.79 17.11
CA TYR A 121 15.84 -14.66 17.66
C TYR A 121 14.79 -15.06 18.70
N VAL A 122 14.75 -16.36 19.07
CA VAL A 122 13.83 -16.88 20.09
C VAL A 122 14.65 -17.27 21.30
N ASP A 123 14.56 -16.44 22.32
CA ASP A 123 15.14 -16.73 23.62
C ASP A 123 14.09 -17.39 24.51
N PHE A 124 14.36 -18.61 24.94
CA PHE A 124 13.51 -19.40 25.83
C PHE A 124 13.91 -19.29 27.30
N ILE A 125 14.84 -18.39 27.65
CA ILE A 125 15.37 -18.31 29.01
C ILE A 125 14.29 -17.83 29.98
N GLU A 126 13.79 -18.78 30.77
CA GLU A 126 13.30 -18.53 32.12
C GLU A 126 14.38 -17.79 32.91
N HIS A 127 14.16 -16.50 33.18
CA HIS A 127 14.66 -15.94 34.43
C HIS A 127 13.76 -16.50 35.53
N GLN A 128 14.19 -17.61 36.13
CA GLN A 128 13.72 -18.08 37.44
C GLN A 128 13.79 -16.95 38.47
#